data_AF-A0A9D3LVX4-F1
#
_entry.id   AF-A0A9D3LVX4-F1
#
_cell.length_a   1.000
_cell.length_b   1.000
_cell.length_c   1.000
_cell.angle_alpha   90.00
_cell.angle_beta   90.00
_cell.angle_gamma   90.00
#
_symmetry.space_group_name_H-M   'P 1'
#
loop_
_entity.id
_entity.type
_entity.pdbx_description
1 polymer ?
#
loop_
_entity_poly.entity_id
_entity_poly.type
_entity_poly.pdbx_seq_one_letter_code
_entity_poly.pdbx_strand_id
1 'polypeptide(L)'
;MFFDKTSGNSSEKCYDTTADYLITDYLPYSVGWTFTGFCVPLLIILGCYGHVAVVLASKANVNALLKQRCQKLVVMLVVLFSVCFIPYHVLRNLNLKTRILKNEGTCDERFKDIYIAYQVSRGLACMNSAINPLIYLVGNDDFLLRFHEISKRARRSVVHMAGVIIYRKPNEPDFIPMDSRGTMI
;
A
#
# COMPACT_ATOMS: atom_id res chain seq x y z
N MET A 1 12.30 -23.07 18.84
CA MET A 1 11.96 -23.88 17.65
C MET A 1 12.58 -23.19 16.45
N PHE A 2 13.53 -23.84 15.77
CA PHE A 2 14.15 -23.31 14.56
C PHE A 2 13.46 -23.94 13.35
N PHE A 3 13.02 -23.11 12.41
CA PHE A 3 12.32 -23.55 11.19
C PHE A 3 13.25 -23.36 10.01
N ASP A 4 13.43 -24.41 9.20
CA ASP A 4 14.32 -24.35 8.05
C ASP A 4 13.79 -23.40 6.96
N LYS A 5 14.66 -22.50 6.51
CA LYS A 5 14.39 -21.50 5.47
C LYS A 5 14.94 -21.90 4.10
N THR A 6 15.71 -22.98 4.05
CA THR A 6 16.42 -23.47 2.87
C THR A 6 16.33 -24.99 2.82
N SER A 7 16.27 -25.56 1.62
CA SER A 7 16.35 -27.01 1.42
C SER A 7 17.81 -27.44 1.46
N GLY A 8 18.15 -28.47 2.26
CA GLY A 8 19.52 -28.94 2.45
C GLY A 8 20.30 -29.15 1.14
N ASN A 9 21.52 -28.63 1.09
CA ASN A 9 22.49 -28.65 -0.01
C ASN A 9 22.08 -28.01 -1.37
N SER A 10 20.87 -27.50 -1.54
CA SER A 10 20.46 -26.79 -2.76
C SER A 10 19.97 -25.38 -2.45
N SER A 11 20.82 -24.39 -2.71
CA SER A 11 20.61 -22.97 -2.40
C SER A 11 19.62 -22.26 -3.36
N GLU A 12 18.75 -22.99 -4.05
CA GLU A 12 17.89 -22.42 -5.10
C GLU A 12 16.58 -21.83 -4.57
N LYS A 13 16.11 -22.26 -3.38
CA LYS A 13 14.80 -21.86 -2.84
C LYS A 13 14.94 -21.31 -1.42
N CYS A 14 14.49 -20.07 -1.25
CA CYS A 14 14.34 -19.41 0.04
C CYS A 14 12.85 -19.39 0.43
N TYR A 15 12.52 -20.09 1.51
CA TYR A 15 11.14 -20.16 1.99
C TYR A 15 10.77 -18.90 2.81
N ASP A 16 9.74 -18.17 2.38
CA ASP A 16 9.21 -17.02 3.15
C ASP A 16 8.67 -17.47 4.53
N THR A 17 8.14 -18.69 4.61
CA THR A 17 7.58 -19.29 5.82
C THR A 17 8.50 -20.40 6.34
N THR A 18 8.20 -21.66 6.06
CA THR A 18 8.98 -22.85 6.43
C THR A 18 8.78 -23.95 5.38
N ALA A 19 9.56 -25.02 5.45
CA ALA A 19 9.40 -26.22 4.64
C ALA A 19 8.07 -26.96 4.92
N ASP A 20 7.56 -27.71 3.93
CA ASP A 20 6.23 -28.35 4.00
C ASP A 20 6.08 -29.36 5.16
N TYR A 21 7.17 -29.96 5.63
CA TYR A 21 7.16 -30.92 6.76
C TYR A 21 7.07 -30.24 8.14
N LEU A 22 7.38 -28.95 8.25
CA LEU A 22 7.31 -28.18 9.52
C LEU A 22 6.09 -27.26 9.58
N ILE A 23 5.23 -27.28 8.56
CA ILE A 23 4.20 -26.26 8.39
C ILE A 23 3.12 -26.30 9.49
N THR A 24 2.81 -27.49 10.00
CA THR A 24 1.81 -27.70 11.06
C THR A 24 2.25 -27.09 12.38
N ASP A 25 3.54 -27.23 12.73
CA ASP A 25 4.13 -26.64 13.94
C ASP A 25 4.34 -25.13 13.81
N TYR A 26 4.50 -24.63 12.58
CA TYR A 26 4.70 -23.21 12.30
C TYR A 26 3.40 -22.39 12.33
N LEU A 27 2.25 -23.03 12.10
CA LEU A 27 0.95 -22.37 12.06
C LEU A 27 0.58 -21.66 13.38
N PRO A 28 0.65 -22.29 14.58
CA PRO A 28 0.35 -21.60 15.84
C PRO A 28 1.30 -20.43 16.11
N TYR A 29 2.59 -20.57 15.73
CA TYR A 29 3.55 -19.47 15.79
C TYR A 29 3.15 -18.31 14.87
N SER A 30 2.77 -18.59 13.62
CA SER A 30 2.29 -17.59 12.65
C SER A 30 1.06 -16.83 13.14
N VAL A 31 0.10 -17.53 13.75
CA VAL A 31 -1.12 -16.94 14.33
C VAL A 31 -0.78 -16.08 15.54
N GLY A 32 0.07 -16.58 16.44
CA GLY A 32 0.53 -15.81 17.60
C GLY A 32 1.23 -14.52 17.19
N TRP A 33 2.12 -14.59 16.19
CA TRP A 33 2.83 -13.44 15.64
C TRP A 33 1.91 -12.42 14.95
N THR A 34 0.81 -12.89 14.37
CA THR A 34 -0.22 -12.04 13.78
C THR A 34 -0.92 -11.21 14.86
N PHE A 35 -1.30 -11.85 15.96
CA PHE A 35 -1.99 -11.18 17.06
C PHE A 35 -1.09 -10.19 17.79
N THR A 36 0.14 -10.59 18.11
CA THR A 36 1.10 -9.70 18.76
C THR A 36 1.56 -8.58 17.84
N GLY A 37 1.76 -8.88 16.55
CA GLY A 37 2.14 -7.92 15.53
C GLY A 37 1.07 -6.86 15.26
N PHE A 38 -0.23 -7.18 15.39
CA PHE A 38 -1.33 -6.24 15.13
C PHE A 38 -1.86 -5.56 16.39
N CYS A 39 -2.22 -6.33 17.41
CA CYS A 39 -2.94 -5.81 18.58
C CYS A 39 -2.05 -4.96 19.47
N VAL A 40 -0.79 -5.35 19.69
CA VAL A 40 0.10 -4.63 20.60
C VAL A 40 0.45 -3.23 20.07
N PRO A 41 0.89 -3.05 18.81
CA PRO A 41 1.17 -1.72 18.28
C PRO A 41 -0.08 -0.83 18.23
N LEU A 42 -1.24 -1.40 17.90
CA LEU A 42 -2.49 -0.67 17.83
C LEU A 42 -2.92 -0.15 19.22
N LEU A 43 -2.85 -0.98 20.25
CA LEU A 43 -3.16 -0.59 21.63
C LEU A 43 -2.18 0.46 22.16
N ILE A 44 -0.89 0.34 21.84
CA ILE A 44 0.12 1.34 22.21
C ILE A 44 -0.21 2.68 21.54
N ILE A 45 -0.48 2.71 20.24
CA ILE A 45 -0.81 3.95 19.51
C ILE A 45 -2.07 4.59 20.11
N LEU A 46 -3.13 3.82 20.31
CA LEU A 46 -4.38 4.32 20.89
C LEU A 46 -4.19 4.84 22.32
N GLY A 47 -3.47 4.11 23.16
CA GLY A 47 -3.18 4.50 24.54
C GLY A 47 -2.34 5.77 24.62
N CYS A 48 -1.22 5.81 23.90
CA CYS A 48 -0.30 6.95 23.92
C CYS A 48 -0.95 8.21 23.32
N TYR A 49 -1.58 8.12 22.15
CA TYR A 49 -2.23 9.29 21.53
C TYR A 49 -3.51 9.69 22.25
N GLY A 50 -4.25 8.72 22.79
CA GLY A 50 -5.41 8.99 23.64
C GLY A 50 -5.01 9.75 24.90
N HIS A 51 -3.95 9.32 25.58
CA HIS A 51 -3.42 10.02 26.75
C HIS A 51 -2.94 11.43 26.42
N VAL A 52 -2.19 11.61 25.32
CA VAL A 52 -1.78 12.94 24.84
C VAL A 52 -3.00 13.82 24.57
N ALA A 53 -4.04 13.30 23.94
CA ALA A 53 -5.27 14.03 23.67
C ALA A 53 -6.01 14.45 24.95
N VAL A 54 -6.09 13.57 25.96
CA VAL A 54 -6.70 13.86 27.27
C VAL A 54 -5.90 14.92 28.01
N VAL A 55 -4.57 14.80 28.08
CA VAL A 55 -3.69 15.78 28.73
C VAL A 55 -3.78 17.15 28.06
N LEU A 56 -3.88 17.19 26.72
CA LEU A 56 -4.14 18.43 25.99
C LEU A 56 -5.51 19.00 26.37
N ALA A 57 -6.57 18.18 26.31
CA ALA A 57 -7.94 18.64 26.56
C ALA A 57 -8.16 19.21 27.97
N SER A 58 -7.44 18.71 28.98
CA SER A 58 -7.52 19.21 30.35
C SER A 58 -6.86 20.59 30.56
N LYS A 59 -6.06 21.09 29.60
CA LYS A 59 -5.49 22.44 29.67
C LYS A 59 -6.38 23.43 28.93
N ALA A 60 -6.90 24.45 29.61
CA ALA A 60 -7.88 25.41 29.09
C ALA A 60 -7.44 26.27 27.87
N ASN A 61 -6.21 26.11 27.36
CA ASN A 61 -5.61 26.94 26.31
C ASN A 61 -5.11 26.13 25.09
N VAL A 62 -5.64 24.92 24.85
CA VAL A 62 -5.13 24.09 23.75
C VAL A 62 -5.81 24.34 22.41
N ASN A 63 -4.96 24.42 21.38
CA ASN A 63 -5.34 24.61 19.99
C ASN A 63 -6.20 23.44 19.48
N ALA A 64 -7.43 23.71 19.07
CA ALA A 64 -8.32 22.74 18.42
C ALA A 64 -7.66 22.07 17.18
N LEU A 65 -6.76 22.79 16.52
CA LEU A 65 -5.96 22.30 15.40
C LEU A 65 -5.07 21.11 15.78
N LEU A 66 -4.44 21.13 16.96
CA LEU A 66 -3.56 20.05 17.40
C LEU A 66 -4.36 18.77 17.70
N LYS A 67 -5.55 18.90 18.29
CA LYS A 67 -6.49 17.79 18.49
C LYS A 67 -6.89 17.16 17.16
N GLN A 68 -7.24 17.97 16.16
CA GLN A 68 -7.61 17.49 14.82
C GLN A 68 -6.43 16.80 14.12
N ARG A 69 -5.20 17.31 14.26
CA ARG A 69 -3.98 16.68 13.73
C ARG A 69 -3.73 15.32 14.37
N CYS A 70 -3.74 15.23 15.70
CA CYS A 70 -3.56 13.97 16.42
C CYS A 70 -4.62 12.94 16.01
N GLN A 71 -5.89 13.34 15.93
CA GLN A 71 -6.97 12.44 15.50
C GLN A 71 -6.79 11.98 14.05
N LYS A 72 -6.43 12.89 13.12
CA LYS A 72 -6.13 12.52 11.73
C LYS A 72 -4.98 11.51 11.63
N LEU A 73 -3.91 11.73 12.40
CA LEU A 73 -2.75 10.84 12.42
C LEU A 73 -3.13 9.44 12.94
N VAL A 74 -3.88 9.36 14.05
CA VAL A 74 -4.36 8.07 14.58
C VAL A 74 -5.24 7.35 13.57
N VAL A 75 -6.23 8.04 12.97
CA VAL A 75 -7.12 7.43 11.98
C VAL A 75 -6.34 6.92 10.78
N MET A 76 -5.40 7.71 10.25
CA MET A 76 -4.57 7.26 9.15
C MET A 76 -3.68 6.08 9.52
N LEU A 77 -3.01 6.12 10.68
CA LEU A 77 -2.21 5.00 11.16
C LEU A 77 -3.05 3.72 11.27
N VAL A 78 -4.24 3.80 11.85
CA VAL A 78 -5.15 2.64 11.97
C VAL A 78 -5.57 2.11 10.60
N VAL A 79 -5.98 2.97 9.68
CA VAL A 79 -6.41 2.56 8.33
C VAL A 79 -5.24 1.94 7.57
N LEU A 80 -4.08 2.59 7.55
CA LEU A 80 -2.90 2.13 6.82
C LEU A 80 -2.39 0.81 7.38
N PHE A 81 -2.28 0.72 8.70
CA PHE A 81 -1.88 -0.50 9.37
C PHE A 81 -2.87 -1.65 9.08
N SER A 82 -4.18 -1.36 9.09
CA SER A 82 -5.21 -2.33 8.75
C SER A 82 -5.08 -2.81 7.31
N VAL A 83 -4.99 -1.89 6.35
CA VAL A 83 -4.91 -2.20 4.90
C VAL A 83 -3.60 -2.88 4.53
N CYS A 84 -2.49 -2.58 5.20
CA CYS A 84 -1.20 -3.20 4.92
C CYS A 84 -1.02 -4.56 5.59
N PHE A 85 -1.39 -4.69 6.87
CA PHE A 85 -1.07 -5.89 7.66
C PHE A 85 -2.19 -6.92 7.71
N ILE A 86 -3.47 -6.52 7.81
CA ILE A 86 -4.58 -7.49 7.89
C ILE A 86 -4.62 -8.41 6.68
N PRO A 87 -4.61 -7.92 5.41
CA PRO A 87 -4.67 -8.82 4.27
C PRO A 87 -3.44 -9.73 4.22
N TYR A 88 -2.25 -9.22 4.54
CA TYR A 88 -1.04 -10.03 4.60
C TYR A 88 -1.15 -11.18 5.60
N HIS A 89 -1.56 -10.91 6.83
CA HIS A 89 -1.68 -11.92 7.86
C HIS A 89 -2.79 -12.94 7.57
N VAL A 90 -3.95 -12.50 7.08
CA VAL A 90 -5.05 -13.40 6.70
C VAL A 90 -4.61 -14.31 5.55
N LEU A 91 -4.07 -13.74 4.48
CA LEU A 91 -3.69 -14.49 3.28
C LEU A 91 -2.49 -15.41 3.54
N ARG A 92 -1.56 -15.02 4.41
CA ARG A 92 -0.48 -15.90 4.87
C ARG A 92 -1.02 -17.14 5.55
N ASN A 93 -1.93 -17.00 6.52
CA ASN A 93 -2.50 -18.15 7.24
C ASN A 93 -3.36 -19.01 6.30
N LEU A 94 -4.10 -18.41 5.37
CA LEU A 94 -4.83 -19.14 4.33
C LEU A 94 -3.88 -19.94 3.44
N ASN A 95 -2.79 -19.34 2.97
CA ASN A 95 -1.78 -20.02 2.16
C ASN A 95 -1.04 -21.15 2.92
N LEU A 96 -0.86 -21.02 4.24
CA LEU A 96 -0.37 -22.13 5.07
C LEU A 96 -1.39 -23.28 5.10
N LYS A 97 -2.67 -22.96 5.27
CA LYS A 97 -3.75 -23.95 5.30
C LYS A 97 -3.89 -24.68 3.96
N THR A 98 -3.79 -23.98 2.83
CA THR A 98 -3.82 -24.64 1.50
C THR A 98 -2.65 -25.58 1.29
N ARG A 99 -1.45 -25.22 1.79
CA ARG A 99 -0.27 -26.13 1.76
C ARG A 99 -0.47 -27.38 2.62
N ILE A 100 -1.09 -27.26 3.79
CA ILE A 100 -1.46 -28.42 4.63
C ILE A 100 -2.45 -29.33 3.88
N LEU A 101 -3.53 -28.76 3.37
CA LEU A 101 -4.55 -29.52 2.62
C LEU A 101 -3.95 -30.23 1.39
N LYS A 102 -2.99 -29.58 0.71
CA LYS A 102 -2.26 -30.17 -0.40
C LYS A 102 -1.40 -31.37 0.03
N ASN A 103 -0.74 -31.30 1.19
CA ASN A 103 0.00 -32.44 1.75
C ASN A 103 -0.94 -33.60 2.15
N GLU A 104 -2.17 -33.28 2.55
CA GLU A 104 -3.23 -34.27 2.86
C GLU A 104 -3.91 -34.83 1.59
N GLY A 105 -3.48 -34.43 0.39
CA GLY A 105 -3.98 -34.94 -0.89
C GLY A 105 -5.17 -34.19 -1.48
N THR A 106 -5.59 -33.07 -0.89
CA THR A 106 -6.66 -32.21 -1.43
C THR A 106 -6.09 -31.17 -2.38
N CYS A 107 -6.67 -31.04 -3.57
CA CYS A 107 -6.30 -30.01 -4.55
C CYS A 107 -7.56 -29.25 -5.03
N ASP A 108 -7.54 -27.92 -4.93
CA ASP A 108 -8.58 -27.02 -5.42
C ASP A 108 -7.93 -25.89 -6.24
N GLU A 109 -8.53 -25.53 -7.38
CA GLU A 109 -8.10 -24.40 -8.21
C GLU A 109 -8.02 -23.08 -7.44
N ARG A 110 -8.86 -22.91 -6.41
CA ARG A 110 -8.86 -21.73 -5.52
C ARG A 110 -7.55 -21.54 -4.77
N PHE A 111 -6.74 -22.59 -4.61
CA PHE A 111 -5.44 -22.48 -3.94
C PHE A 111 -4.47 -21.57 -4.70
N LYS A 112 -4.58 -21.53 -6.04
CA LYS A 112 -3.80 -20.64 -6.90
C LYS A 112 -4.18 -19.17 -6.64
N ASP A 113 -5.47 -18.88 -6.53
CA ASP A 113 -5.95 -17.51 -6.28
C ASP A 113 -5.52 -17.02 -4.89
N ILE A 114 -5.58 -17.89 -3.88
CA ILE A 114 -5.10 -17.60 -2.52
C ILE A 114 -3.59 -17.31 -2.55
N TYR A 115 -2.80 -18.06 -3.31
CA TYR A 115 -1.37 -17.82 -3.45
C TYR A 115 -1.08 -16.48 -4.13
N ILE A 116 -1.77 -16.14 -5.22
CA ILE A 116 -1.63 -14.84 -5.91
C ILE A 116 -1.98 -13.69 -4.96
N ALA A 117 -3.13 -13.78 -4.28
CA ALA A 117 -3.56 -12.78 -3.32
C ALA A 117 -2.52 -12.61 -2.20
N TYR A 118 -1.96 -13.72 -1.69
CA TYR A 118 -0.88 -13.67 -0.72
C TYR A 118 0.36 -12.92 -1.27
N GLN A 119 0.79 -13.14 -2.52
CA GLN A 119 1.89 -12.38 -3.11
C GLN A 119 1.61 -10.88 -3.20
N VAL A 120 0.39 -10.50 -3.62
CA VAL A 120 -0.02 -9.08 -3.64
C VAL A 120 0.02 -8.48 -2.23
N SER A 121 -0.47 -9.22 -1.24
CA SER A 121 -0.49 -8.78 0.15
C SER A 121 0.91 -8.58 0.76
N ARG A 122 1.92 -9.32 0.28
CA ARG A 122 3.33 -9.07 0.65
C ARG A 122 3.78 -7.69 0.19
N GLY A 123 3.40 -7.30 -1.03
CA GLY A 123 3.62 -5.93 -1.53
C GLY A 123 2.91 -4.87 -0.69
N LEU A 124 1.65 -5.13 -0.29
CA LEU A 124 0.90 -4.24 0.60
C LEU A 124 1.61 -4.06 1.96
N ALA A 125 2.15 -5.13 2.53
CA ALA A 125 2.91 -5.07 3.77
C ALA A 125 4.19 -4.23 3.61
N CYS A 126 4.90 -4.34 2.48
CA CYS A 126 6.08 -3.51 2.19
C CYS A 126 5.75 -2.01 2.11
N MET A 127 4.56 -1.64 1.62
CA MET A 127 4.15 -0.24 1.57
C MET A 127 4.08 0.41 2.95
N ASN A 128 3.87 -0.35 4.03
CA ASN A 128 3.90 0.19 5.39
C ASN A 128 5.19 0.98 5.68
N SER A 129 6.34 0.52 5.17
CA SER A 129 7.61 1.25 5.33
C SER A 129 7.68 2.50 4.47
N ALA A 130 7.10 2.49 3.27
CA ALA A 130 7.04 3.65 2.36
C ALA A 130 6.06 4.74 2.84
N ILE A 131 5.08 4.34 3.65
CA ILE A 131 4.07 5.21 4.23
C ILE A 131 4.64 6.07 5.37
N ASN A 132 5.71 5.65 6.03
CA ASN A 132 6.32 6.41 7.13
C ASN A 132 6.63 7.87 6.71
N PRO A 133 7.38 8.14 5.62
CA PRO A 133 7.54 9.50 5.07
C PRO A 133 6.23 10.25 4.79
N LEU A 134 5.21 9.55 4.28
CA LEU A 134 3.91 10.15 3.93
C LEU A 134 3.19 10.70 5.18
N ILE A 135 3.26 9.95 6.29
CA ILE A 135 2.63 10.37 7.55
C ILE A 135 3.31 11.61 8.12
N TYR A 136 4.64 11.73 8.00
CA TYR A 136 5.35 12.96 8.37
C TYR A 136 4.95 14.16 7.51
N LEU A 137 4.74 13.96 6.21
CA LEU A 137 4.25 15.01 5.31
C LEU A 137 2.83 15.45 5.68
N VAL A 138 1.94 14.51 6.00
CA VAL A 138 0.55 14.83 6.37
C VAL A 138 0.44 15.44 7.76
N GLY A 139 1.33 15.08 8.69
CA GLY A 139 1.39 15.69 10.02
C GLY A 139 1.74 17.19 10.00
N ASN A 140 2.25 17.70 8.88
CA ASN A 140 2.62 19.08 8.69
C ASN A 140 1.66 19.77 7.70
N ASP A 141 0.66 20.49 8.23
CA ASP A 141 -0.37 21.16 7.41
C ASP A 141 0.23 22.13 6.39
N ASP A 142 1.36 22.78 6.69
CA ASP A 142 2.03 23.68 5.75
C ASP A 142 2.58 22.94 4.52
N PHE A 143 3.11 21.73 4.73
CA PHE A 143 3.56 20.86 3.65
C PHE A 143 2.39 20.34 2.81
N LEU A 144 1.27 19.97 3.45
CA LEU A 144 0.06 19.56 2.73
C LEU A 144 -0.53 20.67 1.88
N LEU A 145 -0.59 21.90 2.40
CA LEU A 145 -1.06 23.06 1.65
C LEU A 145 -0.16 23.31 0.43
N ARG A 146 1.16 23.27 0.63
CA ARG A 146 2.15 23.38 -0.46
C ARG A 146 1.98 22.27 -1.49
N PHE A 147 1.79 21.03 -1.05
CA PHE A 147 1.62 19.87 -1.94
C PHE A 147 0.28 19.92 -2.70
N HIS A 148 -0.78 20.41 -2.06
CA HIS A 148 -2.06 20.65 -2.72
C HIS A 148 -1.90 21.73 -3.79
N GLU A 149 -1.22 22.82 -3.49
CA GLU A 149 -0.93 23.87 -4.48
C GLU A 149 -0.07 23.36 -5.64
N ILE A 150 0.97 22.57 -5.36
CA ILE A 150 1.83 21.95 -6.39
C ILE A 150 1.03 20.95 -7.23
N SER A 151 0.22 20.08 -6.63
CA SER A 151 -0.58 19.09 -7.35
C SER A 151 -1.71 19.72 -8.18
N LYS A 152 -2.29 20.83 -7.69
CA LYS A 152 -3.26 21.64 -8.43
C LYS A 152 -2.61 22.37 -9.61
N ARG A 153 -1.39 22.91 -9.41
CA ARG A 153 -0.56 23.45 -10.50
C ARG A 153 -0.22 22.37 -11.53
N ALA A 154 0.23 21.19 -11.09
CA ALA A 154 0.54 20.07 -11.97
C ALA A 154 -0.68 19.61 -12.77
N ARG A 155 -1.86 19.47 -12.13
CA ARG A 155 -3.12 19.17 -12.85
C ARG A 155 -3.47 20.24 -13.87
N ARG A 156 -3.35 21.53 -13.54
CA ARG A 156 -3.59 22.62 -14.50
C ARG A 156 -2.61 22.56 -15.66
N SER A 157 -1.34 22.28 -15.40
CA SER A 157 -0.31 22.13 -16.44
C SER A 157 -0.56 20.92 -17.33
N VAL A 158 -1.00 19.78 -16.78
CA VAL A 158 -1.36 18.58 -17.56
C VAL A 158 -2.61 18.82 -18.39
N VAL A 159 -3.64 19.50 -17.87
CA VAL A 159 -4.83 19.88 -18.64
C VAL A 159 -4.48 20.88 -19.74
N HIS A 160 -3.60 21.85 -19.46
CA HIS A 160 -3.13 22.80 -20.47
C HIS A 160 -2.29 22.10 -21.55
N MET A 161 -1.42 21.16 -21.18
CA MET A 161 -0.68 20.35 -22.16
C MET A 161 -1.59 19.43 -22.96
N ALA A 162 -2.58 18.76 -22.33
CA ALA A 162 -3.56 17.95 -23.03
C ALA A 162 -4.42 18.79 -24.00
N GLY A 163 -4.79 20.01 -23.61
CA GLY A 163 -5.47 20.98 -24.49
C GLY A 163 -4.59 21.43 -25.66
N VAL A 164 -3.30 21.66 -25.43
CA VAL A 164 -2.32 21.98 -26.49
C VAL A 164 -2.08 20.78 -27.43
N ILE A 165 -2.06 19.55 -26.91
CA ILE A 165 -1.96 18.32 -27.72
C ILE A 165 -3.23 18.13 -28.56
N ILE A 166 -4.42 18.44 -28.04
CA ILE A 166 -5.68 18.43 -28.80
C ILE A 166 -5.70 19.53 -29.87
N TYR A 167 -5.14 20.72 -29.59
CA TYR A 167 -5.04 21.80 -30.58
C TYR A 167 -4.02 21.49 -31.69
N ARG A 168 -3.03 20.64 -31.43
CA ARG A 168 -2.07 20.14 -32.43
C ARG A 168 -2.64 18.97 -33.24
N LYS A 169 -3.91 19.04 -33.66
CA LYS A 169 -4.41 18.24 -34.78
C LYS A 169 -4.09 19.04 -36.06
N PRO A 170 -3.29 18.52 -37.01
CA PRO A 170 -2.81 19.32 -38.14
C PRO A 170 -3.96 19.67 -39.09
N ASN A 171 -3.96 20.91 -39.58
CA ASN A 171 -4.77 21.34 -40.72
C ASN A 171 -4.53 20.39 -41.89
N GLU A 172 -5.62 19.86 -42.45
CA GLU A 172 -5.66 19.18 -43.74
C GLU A 172 -5.10 20.15 -44.81
N PRO A 173 -4.20 19.72 -45.72
CA PRO A 173 -3.55 20.62 -46.66
C PRO A 173 -4.54 21.14 -47.72
N ASP A 174 -4.42 22.42 -48.06
CA ASP A 174 -5.23 23.11 -49.07
C ASP A 174 -5.17 22.38 -50.42
N PHE A 175 -6.33 22.05 -50.97
CA PHE A 175 -6.48 21.54 -52.33
C PHE A 175 -6.23 22.68 -53.33
N ILE A 176 -5.05 22.72 -53.94
CA ILE A 176 -4.72 23.63 -55.04
C ILE A 176 -5.39 23.09 -56.32
N PRO A 177 -6.30 23.84 -56.98
CA PRO A 177 -6.79 23.42 -58.28
C PRO A 177 -5.70 23.66 -59.34
N MET A 178 -5.33 22.63 -60.10
CA MET A 178 -4.43 22.78 -61.26
C MET A 178 -5.14 23.52 -62.41
N ASP A 179 -4.50 24.55 -62.95
CA ASP A 179 -4.80 25.06 -64.29
C ASP A 179 -4.15 24.18 -65.37
N SER A 180 -4.80 24.05 -66.53
CA SER A 180 -4.48 23.13 -67.63
C SER A 180 -3.17 23.42 -68.38
N ARG A 181 -2.30 24.29 -67.85
CA ARG A 181 -1.08 24.76 -68.52
C ARG A 181 0.20 24.75 -67.67
N GLY A 182 0.22 23.97 -66.59
CA GLY A 182 1.44 23.40 -65.98
C GLY A 182 2.72 24.25 -66.02
N THR A 183 2.73 25.46 -65.45
CA THR A 183 3.99 26.17 -65.14
C THR A 183 3.81 27.09 -63.91
N MET A 184 4.74 26.99 -62.96
CA MET A 184 4.76 27.59 -61.61
C MET A 184 4.90 29.14 -61.62
N ILE A 185 4.15 29.81 -60.73
CA ILE A 185 4.59 31.06 -60.09
C ILE A 185 4.76 30.76 -58.60
#